data_AF-A0A373JBK1-F1
#
_entry.id   AF-A0A373JBK1-F1
#
_cell.length_a   1.000
_cell.length_b   1.000
_cell.length_c   1.000
_cell.angle_alpha   90.00
_cell.angle_beta   90.00
_cell.angle_gamma   90.00
#
_symmetry.space_group_name_H-M   'P 1'
#
loop_
_entity.id
_entity.type
_entity.pdbx_description
1 polymer ?
#
loop_
_entity_poly.entity_id
_entity_poly.type
_entity_poly.pdbx_seq_one_letter_code
_entity_poly.pdbx_strand_id
1 'polypeptide(L)'
;MSDTNTKEELFISENSKQKYREANFAKLQELLLNNVKKTKSKTFTQYTKELIKQYIRNPYANINNIRNVSMFLERSSMIYKKILAYYSQMPLYYYNLVYKSDFSKETDPSKMLKSYQDISQKLQEINMQKEFSTVVATTLRDGAYYGFIYDGEGDGFLLQALDPQYCKIQGINGDGQYIFAFDATFFDSGDNTEYLYGVDDETEGVWDSIFIEGYETYKDQGRDYRWFLIPPERSICLIAGDNPDMPLPQFFPVFTSLLDLLDLEQILASKTELQNYVLLLSKIPLLTNTTNPDDFAVTIEAVEMMQEMIDDVVPDLVGTAYSPCEMEVIHFDKANSSEDTDALAQSMHNLFSNLGISELVVSAGSSTNSVGLSFSIQNDEAFALCYLDKIQSWMNSYIKFNYSQDFFVKFHRMTYFSQKDVISSYKEAATLGLPVATDYATALGQTPYEMMCMTFMENALGIKDGLWKPLQTSYTQATGTNGESPGAPTKDDKDLTDEGAATRDGNKNETTKVTNK
;
A
#
# COMPACT_ATOMS: atom_id res chain seq x y z
N MET A 1 39.02 42.34 -3.85
CA MET A 1 39.33 41.55 -2.64
C MET A 1 38.14 41.39 -1.70
N SER A 2 37.00 42.08 -1.89
CA SER A 2 35.79 41.87 -1.08
C SER A 2 34.86 40.76 -1.59
N ASP A 3 34.85 40.46 -2.89
CA ASP A 3 33.90 39.47 -3.46
C ASP A 3 34.31 37.99 -3.24
N THR A 4 35.56 37.73 -2.87
CA THR A 4 36.06 36.37 -2.64
C THR A 4 35.68 35.87 -1.24
N ASN A 5 35.74 36.74 -0.22
CA ASN A 5 35.37 36.38 1.16
C ASN A 5 33.87 36.08 1.30
N THR A 6 32.99 36.82 0.61
CA THR A 6 31.54 36.58 0.70
C THR A 6 31.14 35.23 0.07
N LYS A 7 31.84 34.80 -0.98
CA LYS A 7 31.61 33.50 -1.62
C LYS A 7 32.15 32.35 -0.78
N GLU A 8 33.32 32.51 -0.14
CA GLU A 8 33.83 31.51 0.81
C GLU A 8 32.94 31.40 2.05
N GLU A 9 32.44 32.51 2.60
CA GLU A 9 31.51 32.47 3.75
C GLU A 9 30.15 31.84 3.40
N LEU A 10 29.60 32.12 2.21
CA LEU A 10 28.38 31.46 1.71
C LEU A 10 28.61 29.95 1.53
N PHE A 11 29.72 29.55 0.91
CA PHE A 11 30.07 28.15 0.64
C PHE A 11 30.35 27.36 1.92
N ILE A 12 31.01 27.98 2.92
CA ILE A 12 31.21 27.38 4.24
C ILE A 12 29.88 27.28 5.00
N SER A 13 28.98 28.25 4.88
CA SER A 13 27.65 28.19 5.51
C SER A 13 26.76 27.11 4.90
N GLU A 14 26.77 26.94 3.58
CA GLU A 14 26.02 25.89 2.89
C GLU A 14 26.55 24.51 3.27
N ASN A 15 27.87 24.33 3.30
CA ASN A 15 28.51 23.06 3.66
C ASN A 15 28.27 22.69 5.15
N SER A 16 28.17 23.68 6.05
CA SER A 16 27.80 23.46 7.45
C SER A 16 26.31 23.11 7.63
N LYS A 17 25.40 23.78 6.90
CA LYS A 17 23.97 23.43 6.85
C LYS A 17 23.73 22.06 6.22
N GLN A 18 24.56 21.67 5.26
CA GLN A 18 24.53 20.36 4.61
C GLN A 18 24.90 19.25 5.57
N LYS A 19 26.05 19.35 6.25
CA LYS A 19 26.45 18.39 7.30
C LYS A 19 25.45 18.28 8.45
N TYR A 20 24.79 19.39 8.79
CA TYR A 20 23.73 19.42 9.79
C TYR A 20 22.49 18.63 9.33
N ARG A 21 22.10 18.75 8.05
CA ARG A 21 20.99 17.99 7.46
C ARG A 21 21.29 16.48 7.40
N GLU A 22 22.50 16.12 7.01
CA GLU A 22 23.01 14.73 6.97
C GLU A 22 22.96 14.06 8.37
N ALA A 23 23.45 14.74 9.40
CA ALA A 23 23.45 14.23 10.77
C ALA A 23 22.04 14.03 11.35
N ASN A 24 21.10 14.91 11.03
CA ASN A 24 19.71 14.82 11.50
C ASN A 24 18.91 13.74 10.78
N PHE A 25 19.17 13.51 9.49
CA PHE A 25 18.53 12.45 8.72
C PHE A 25 18.84 11.05 9.29
N ALA A 26 20.12 10.76 9.54
CA ALA A 26 20.55 9.48 10.08
C ALA A 26 19.96 9.22 11.50
N LYS A 27 19.95 10.24 12.36
CA LYS A 27 19.33 10.17 13.69
C LYS A 27 17.81 9.98 13.62
N LEU A 28 17.13 10.62 12.68
CA LEU A 28 15.68 10.46 12.47
C LEU A 28 15.34 9.05 12.00
N GLN A 29 16.12 8.49 11.08
CA GLN A 29 15.94 7.11 10.62
C GLN A 29 16.09 6.11 11.78
N GLU A 30 17.06 6.31 12.67
CA GLU A 30 17.25 5.47 13.88
C GLU A 30 16.07 5.57 14.85
N LEU A 31 15.50 6.78 15.03
CA LEU A 31 14.39 7.04 15.94
C LEU A 31 13.05 6.48 15.42
N LEU A 32 12.83 6.53 14.10
CA LEU A 32 11.69 5.92 13.43
C LEU A 32 11.69 4.39 13.54
N LEU A 33 12.86 3.76 13.66
CA LEU A 33 13.04 2.30 13.75
C LEU A 33 12.77 1.69 15.14
N ASN A 34 12.23 2.47 16.09
CA ASN A 34 12.06 2.18 17.52
C ASN A 34 13.36 2.19 18.33
N ASN A 35 13.33 2.99 19.39
CA ASN A 35 14.30 2.91 20.48
C ASN A 35 14.04 1.63 21.29
N VAL A 36 14.88 0.59 21.11
CA VAL A 36 14.74 -0.75 21.72
C VAL A 36 14.61 -0.72 23.25
N LYS A 37 14.99 0.40 23.88
CA LYS A 37 14.98 0.60 25.34
C LYS A 37 13.62 1.03 25.93
N LYS A 38 12.66 1.53 25.14
CA LYS A 38 11.34 1.99 25.66
C LYS A 38 10.23 1.00 25.25
N THR A 39 9.67 0.28 26.21
CA THR A 39 8.49 -0.60 26.00
C THR A 39 7.23 0.26 25.87
N LYS A 40 6.73 0.46 24.64
CA LYS A 40 5.42 1.09 24.40
C LYS A 40 4.32 0.03 24.44
N SER A 41 3.55 -0.02 25.53
CA SER A 41 2.27 -0.73 25.56
C SER A 41 1.22 0.10 24.81
N LYS A 42 0.81 -0.34 23.61
CA LYS A 42 -0.40 0.20 22.97
C LYS A 42 -1.58 -0.57 23.54
N THR A 43 -2.36 0.05 24.43
CA THR A 43 -3.63 -0.52 24.89
C THR A 43 -4.60 -0.58 23.72
N PHE A 44 -5.07 -1.78 23.38
CA PHE A 44 -6.05 -1.96 22.30
C PHE A 44 -7.44 -1.59 22.83
N THR A 45 -8.07 -0.58 22.23
CA THR A 45 -9.48 -0.30 22.49
C THR A 45 -10.31 -1.21 21.59
N GLN A 46 -11.23 -1.97 22.16
CA GLN A 46 -12.24 -2.69 21.39
C GLN A 46 -13.25 -1.68 20.82
N TYR A 47 -13.46 -1.72 19.51
CA TYR A 47 -14.44 -0.88 18.83
C TYR A 47 -15.72 -1.68 18.58
N THR A 48 -16.87 -1.14 18.99
CA THR A 48 -18.19 -1.77 18.78
C THR A 48 -18.92 -1.16 17.58
N LYS A 49 -19.89 -1.89 17.02
CA LYS A 49 -20.71 -1.43 15.88
C LYS A 49 -21.51 -0.17 16.21
N GLU A 50 -22.01 -0.07 17.43
CA GLU A 50 -22.77 1.08 17.93
C GLU A 50 -21.92 2.34 17.93
N LEU A 51 -20.65 2.20 18.31
CA LEU A 51 -19.68 3.29 18.34
C LEU A 51 -19.36 3.79 16.92
N ILE A 52 -19.18 2.88 15.95
CA ILE A 52 -19.00 3.27 14.54
C ILE A 52 -20.25 3.97 14.00
N LYS A 53 -21.45 3.47 14.29
CA LYS A 53 -22.71 4.12 13.90
C LYS A 53 -22.86 5.51 14.53
N GLN A 54 -22.36 5.72 15.75
CA GLN A 54 -22.31 7.04 16.38
C GLN A 54 -21.34 7.97 15.63
N TYR A 55 -20.16 7.47 15.22
CA TYR A 55 -19.20 8.25 14.45
C TYR A 55 -19.73 8.65 13.07
N ILE A 56 -20.47 7.76 12.40
CA ILE A 56 -21.13 8.06 11.10
C ILE A 56 -22.14 9.21 11.23
N ARG A 57 -22.81 9.37 12.37
CA ARG A 57 -23.80 10.46 12.56
C ARG A 57 -23.16 11.84 12.63
N ASN A 58 -21.93 11.94 13.13
CA ASN A 58 -21.18 13.19 13.18
C ASN A 58 -19.70 12.93 12.88
N PRO A 59 -19.34 12.74 11.60
CA PRO A 59 -17.99 12.36 11.22
C PRO A 59 -16.99 13.49 11.47
N TYR A 60 -17.42 14.75 11.40
CA TYR A 60 -16.56 15.91 11.63
C TYR A 60 -16.00 15.94 13.06
N ALA A 61 -16.85 15.76 14.06
CA ALA A 61 -16.42 15.73 15.46
C ALA A 61 -15.65 14.45 15.83
N ASN A 62 -15.78 13.39 15.03
CA ASN A 62 -15.23 12.06 15.33
C ASN A 62 -14.14 11.62 14.36
N ILE A 63 -13.57 12.53 13.56
CA ILE A 63 -12.59 12.18 12.51
C ILE A 63 -11.39 11.39 13.06
N ASN A 64 -10.85 11.80 14.22
CA ASN A 64 -9.73 11.10 14.86
C ASN A 64 -10.14 9.70 15.32
N ASN A 65 -11.35 9.55 15.85
CA ASN A 65 -11.87 8.23 16.24
C ASN A 65 -12.07 7.31 15.02
N ILE A 66 -12.56 7.87 13.91
CA ILE A 66 -12.73 7.13 12.64
C ILE A 66 -11.37 6.66 12.11
N ARG A 67 -10.34 7.50 12.15
CA ARG A 67 -8.96 7.12 11.79
C ARG A 67 -8.42 6.02 12.68
N ASN A 68 -8.64 6.12 13.99
CA ASN A 68 -8.22 5.08 14.93
C ASN A 68 -8.91 3.73 14.67
N VAL A 69 -10.19 3.74 14.28
CA VAL A 69 -10.90 2.53 13.83
C VAL A 69 -10.25 1.96 12.56
N SER A 70 -9.91 2.79 11.58
CA SER A 70 -9.21 2.33 10.37
C SER A 70 -7.85 1.70 10.68
N MET A 71 -7.03 2.36 11.50
CA MET A 71 -5.73 1.82 11.94
C MET A 71 -5.87 0.52 12.74
N PHE A 72 -6.97 0.35 13.49
CA PHE A 72 -7.28 -0.90 14.16
C PHE A 72 -7.63 -1.99 13.14
N LEU A 73 -8.53 -1.71 12.20
CA LEU A 73 -8.93 -2.65 11.15
C LEU A 73 -7.74 -3.08 10.29
N GLU A 74 -6.77 -2.19 10.01
CA GLU A 74 -5.55 -2.54 9.25
C GLU A 74 -4.72 -3.60 9.99
N ARG A 75 -4.74 -3.59 11.31
CA ARG A 75 -3.97 -4.50 12.16
C ARG A 75 -4.73 -5.78 12.49
N SER A 76 -6.06 -5.72 12.62
CA SER A 76 -6.90 -6.85 12.99
C SER A 76 -7.44 -7.63 11.79
N SER A 77 -7.75 -6.97 10.67
CA SER A 77 -8.32 -7.61 9.48
C SER A 77 -7.31 -7.73 8.33
N MET A 78 -6.95 -8.97 7.99
CA MET A 78 -6.12 -9.25 6.82
C MET A 78 -6.78 -8.81 5.50
N ILE A 79 -8.11 -8.89 5.41
CA ILE A 79 -8.86 -8.47 4.23
C ILE A 79 -8.68 -6.96 4.02
N TYR A 80 -8.88 -6.16 5.07
CA TYR A 80 -8.73 -4.72 4.98
C TYR A 80 -7.29 -4.31 4.62
N LYS A 81 -6.29 -4.96 5.24
CA LYS A 81 -4.88 -4.76 4.91
C LYS A 81 -4.57 -5.07 3.44
N LYS A 82 -5.12 -6.16 2.89
CA LYS A 82 -4.94 -6.52 1.48
C LYS A 82 -5.60 -5.51 0.54
N ILE A 83 -6.77 -4.98 0.88
CA ILE A 83 -7.45 -3.95 0.06
C ILE A 83 -6.59 -2.68 -0.04
N LEU A 84 -6.04 -2.22 1.09
CA LEU A 84 -5.13 -1.06 1.11
C LEU A 84 -3.87 -1.32 0.28
N ALA A 85 -3.26 -2.49 0.44
CA ALA A 85 -2.08 -2.90 -0.33
C ALA A 85 -2.39 -3.01 -1.84
N TYR A 86 -3.55 -3.56 -2.21
CA TYR A 86 -3.97 -3.75 -3.59
C TYR A 86 -3.97 -2.43 -4.36
N TYR A 87 -4.67 -1.40 -3.86
CA TYR A 87 -4.73 -0.12 -4.57
C TYR A 87 -3.44 0.70 -4.50
N SER A 88 -2.67 0.58 -3.43
CA SER A 88 -1.44 1.36 -3.24
C SER A 88 -0.24 0.81 -4.01
N GLN A 89 -0.16 -0.51 -4.18
CA GLN A 89 0.96 -1.20 -4.83
C GLN A 89 0.66 -1.58 -6.28
N MET A 90 -0.59 -1.46 -6.74
CA MET A 90 -0.95 -1.74 -8.13
C MET A 90 -0.23 -0.84 -9.15
N PRO A 91 -0.14 0.49 -8.97
CA PRO A 91 0.63 1.35 -9.87
C PRO A 91 2.12 1.06 -9.80
N LEU A 92 2.81 1.06 -10.95
CA LEU A 92 4.26 0.78 -11.00
C LEU A 92 5.13 2.02 -10.72
N TYR A 93 4.55 3.21 -10.78
CA TYR A 93 5.26 4.49 -10.60
C TYR A 93 6.47 4.68 -11.54
N TYR A 94 6.49 4.01 -12.70
CA TYR A 94 7.49 4.26 -13.73
C TYR A 94 7.25 5.65 -14.34
N TYR A 95 8.34 6.37 -14.59
CA TYR A 95 8.26 7.77 -14.98
C TYR A 95 9.26 8.13 -16.05
N ASN A 96 8.94 9.19 -16.78
CA ASN A 96 9.83 9.86 -17.70
C ASN A 96 10.01 11.32 -17.29
N LEU A 97 11.16 11.91 -17.64
CA LEU A 97 11.48 13.30 -17.40
C LEU A 97 11.41 14.06 -18.73
N VAL A 98 10.55 15.08 -18.81
CA VAL A 98 10.27 15.79 -20.05
C VAL A 98 10.69 17.25 -19.92
N TYR A 99 11.44 17.74 -20.91
CA TYR A 99 11.88 19.14 -20.99
C TYR A 99 10.80 20.03 -21.61
N LYS A 100 10.49 21.14 -20.95
CA LYS A 100 9.55 22.18 -21.41
C LYS A 100 10.27 23.07 -22.42
N SER A 101 10.22 22.66 -23.68
CA SER A 101 10.77 23.47 -24.77
C SER A 101 9.81 24.58 -25.17
N ASP A 102 10.32 25.81 -25.24
CA ASP A 102 9.65 26.90 -25.96
C ASP A 102 9.97 26.77 -27.45
N PHE A 103 9.01 26.31 -28.25
CA PHE A 103 9.19 26.10 -29.69
C PHE A 103 9.52 27.39 -30.47
N SER A 104 9.40 28.57 -29.85
CA SER A 104 9.75 29.85 -30.46
C SER A 104 11.21 30.27 -30.24
N LYS A 105 11.96 29.55 -29.39
CA LYS A 105 13.33 29.90 -29.01
C LYS A 105 14.30 28.75 -29.25
N GLU A 106 15.56 29.11 -29.50
CA GLU A 106 16.63 28.12 -29.61
C GLU A 106 17.00 27.59 -28.22
N THR A 107 16.88 26.28 -28.02
CA THR A 107 17.27 25.59 -26.79
C THR A 107 18.75 25.24 -26.85
N ASP A 108 19.52 25.63 -25.83
CA ASP A 108 20.93 25.22 -25.66
C ASP A 108 21.00 23.73 -25.26
N PRO A 109 21.45 22.82 -26.15
CA PRO A 109 21.42 21.39 -25.88
C PRO A 109 22.38 20.98 -24.75
N SER A 110 23.47 21.72 -24.57
CA SER A 110 24.48 21.39 -23.55
C SER A 110 23.97 21.73 -22.15
N LYS A 111 23.27 22.86 -22.01
CA LYS A 111 22.62 23.22 -20.74
C LYS A 111 21.46 22.29 -20.42
N MET A 112 20.62 21.98 -21.40
CA MET A 112 19.51 21.04 -21.25
C MET A 112 20.02 19.67 -20.77
N LEU A 113 21.10 19.14 -21.38
CA LEU A 113 21.66 17.84 -21.00
C LEU A 113 22.23 17.83 -19.58
N LYS A 114 22.93 18.89 -19.17
CA LYS A 114 23.43 19.02 -17.79
C LYS A 114 22.29 19.06 -16.79
N SER A 115 21.30 19.92 -16.99
CA SER A 115 20.13 20.00 -16.11
C SER A 115 19.34 18.69 -16.07
N TYR A 116 19.22 17.99 -17.21
CA TYR A 116 18.58 16.68 -17.27
C TYR A 116 19.35 15.63 -16.45
N GLN A 117 20.69 15.61 -16.56
CA GLN A 117 21.54 14.73 -15.76
C GLN A 117 21.38 15.00 -14.26
N ASP A 118 21.48 16.27 -13.85
CA ASP A 118 21.39 16.65 -12.43
C ASP A 118 20.04 16.26 -11.82
N ILE A 119 18.93 16.56 -12.51
CA ILE A 119 17.58 16.23 -12.02
C ILE A 119 17.34 14.73 -12.04
N SER A 120 17.72 14.02 -13.11
CA SER A 120 17.51 12.58 -13.20
C SER A 120 18.30 11.81 -12.13
N GLN A 121 19.50 12.27 -11.78
CA GLN A 121 20.29 11.72 -10.69
C GLN A 121 19.61 11.94 -9.32
N LYS A 122 19.12 13.15 -9.03
CA LYS A 122 18.41 13.43 -7.78
C LYS A 122 17.09 12.65 -7.66
N LEU A 123 16.35 12.52 -8.76
CA LEU A 123 15.10 11.73 -8.78
C LEU A 123 15.37 10.22 -8.61
N GLN A 124 16.52 9.72 -9.05
CA GLN A 124 16.93 8.31 -8.87
C GLN A 124 17.06 7.93 -7.39
N GLU A 125 17.45 8.88 -6.54
CA GLU A 125 17.60 8.66 -5.09
C GLU A 125 16.25 8.42 -4.40
N ILE A 126 15.16 8.85 -5.03
CA ILE A 126 13.80 8.64 -4.55
C ILE A 126 13.31 7.27 -5.01
N ASN A 127 13.12 6.34 -4.08
CA ASN A 127 12.44 5.09 -4.37
C ASN A 127 10.93 5.33 -4.56
N MET A 128 10.56 5.84 -5.73
CA MET A 128 9.20 6.28 -6.06
C MET A 128 8.15 5.20 -5.77
N GLN A 129 8.44 3.95 -6.13
CA GLN A 129 7.51 2.84 -5.92
C GLN A 129 7.26 2.60 -4.42
N LYS A 130 8.32 2.50 -3.62
CA LYS A 130 8.20 2.22 -2.18
C LYS A 130 7.55 3.40 -1.43
N GLU A 131 8.05 4.60 -1.67
CA GLU A 131 7.61 5.80 -0.95
C GLU A 131 6.16 6.12 -1.30
N PHE A 132 5.79 6.14 -2.59
CA PHE A 132 4.43 6.49 -2.98
C PHE A 132 3.40 5.41 -2.72
N SER A 133 3.74 4.13 -2.81
CA SER A 133 2.84 3.09 -2.30
C SER A 133 2.52 3.29 -0.81
N THR A 134 3.51 3.70 0.00
CA THR A 134 3.29 3.99 1.42
C THR A 134 2.41 5.23 1.62
N VAL A 135 2.63 6.29 0.83
CA VAL A 135 1.80 7.51 0.83
C VAL A 135 0.36 7.19 0.48
N VAL A 136 0.11 6.44 -0.59
CA VAL A 136 -1.25 6.08 -1.03
C VAL A 136 -1.93 5.18 -0.02
N ALA A 137 -1.23 4.15 0.50
CA ALA A 137 -1.78 3.26 1.52
C ALA A 137 -2.22 4.05 2.77
N THR A 138 -1.38 4.98 3.23
CA THR A 138 -1.68 5.84 4.38
C THR A 138 -2.82 6.80 4.08
N THR A 139 -2.86 7.37 2.88
CA THR A 139 -3.97 8.24 2.44
C THR A 139 -5.31 7.50 2.47
N LEU A 140 -5.35 6.27 1.94
CA LEU A 140 -6.56 5.44 1.92
C LEU A 140 -7.01 5.05 3.33
N ARG A 141 -6.05 4.78 4.24
CA ARG A 141 -6.30 4.40 5.63
C ARG A 141 -6.77 5.58 6.48
N ASP A 142 -6.03 6.69 6.49
CA ASP A 142 -6.26 7.79 7.42
C ASP A 142 -7.16 8.90 6.82
N GLY A 143 -7.47 8.78 5.53
CA GLY A 143 -8.22 9.77 4.74
C GLY A 143 -7.37 10.91 4.20
N ALA A 144 -6.23 11.18 4.83
CA ALA A 144 -5.22 12.11 4.36
C ALA A 144 -3.83 11.61 4.72
N TYR A 145 -2.87 11.91 3.87
CA TYR A 145 -1.46 11.82 4.16
C TYR A 145 -0.88 13.22 4.28
N TYR A 146 -0.19 13.48 5.37
CA TYR A 146 0.60 14.68 5.59
C TYR A 146 2.05 14.23 5.77
N GLY A 147 2.94 14.67 4.89
CA GLY A 147 4.34 14.29 4.94
C GLY A 147 5.26 15.50 4.95
N PHE A 148 6.36 15.36 5.68
CA PHE A 148 7.49 16.29 5.65
C PHE A 148 8.69 15.63 4.97
N ILE A 149 9.37 16.39 4.12
CA ILE A 149 10.42 15.89 3.24
C ILE A 149 11.78 16.24 3.82
N TYR A 150 12.53 15.20 4.19
CA TYR A 150 13.97 15.33 4.41
C TYR A 150 14.68 14.92 3.13
N ASP A 151 15.17 15.94 2.44
CA ASP A 151 16.04 15.83 1.28
C ASP A 151 17.41 16.35 1.71
N GLY A 152 18.34 15.41 1.94
CA GLY A 152 19.74 15.66 2.20
C GLY A 152 20.55 15.26 0.97
N GLU A 153 21.37 16.17 0.44
CA GLU A 153 22.22 15.85 -0.71
C GLU A 153 23.23 14.75 -0.34
N GLY A 154 23.00 13.52 -0.82
CA GLY A 154 23.91 12.38 -0.69
C GLY A 154 23.49 11.27 0.29
N ASP A 155 22.58 11.54 1.23
CA ASP A 155 22.14 10.56 2.27
C ASP A 155 20.75 9.97 2.03
N GLY A 156 20.06 10.43 0.97
CA GLY A 156 18.81 9.86 0.49
C GLY A 156 17.59 10.71 0.79
N PHE A 157 16.45 10.25 0.26
CA PHE A 157 15.17 10.92 0.35
C PHE A 157 14.27 10.23 1.37
N LEU A 158 13.71 10.98 2.32
CA LEU A 158 12.77 10.45 3.31
C LEU A 158 11.50 11.28 3.38
N LEU A 159 10.37 10.59 3.26
CA LEU A 159 9.05 11.12 3.59
C LEU A 159 8.67 10.72 5.01
N GLN A 160 8.80 11.67 5.95
CA GLN A 160 8.29 11.47 7.30
C GLN A 160 6.78 11.72 7.30
N ALA A 161 5.99 10.69 7.55
CA ALA A 161 4.56 10.83 7.79
C ALA A 161 4.31 11.56 9.12
N LEU A 162 3.53 12.64 9.06
CA LEU A 162 3.06 13.39 10.23
C LEU A 162 1.72 12.83 10.69
N ASP A 163 1.45 12.92 11.99
CA ASP A 163 0.19 12.44 12.56
C ASP A 163 -0.98 13.32 12.08
N PRO A 164 -1.98 12.76 11.36
CA PRO A 164 -3.12 13.49 10.85
C PRO A 164 -3.98 14.18 11.93
N GLN A 165 -3.87 13.79 13.21
CA GLN A 165 -4.54 14.46 14.32
C GLN A 165 -4.02 15.89 14.54
N TYR A 166 -2.73 16.11 14.25
CA TYR A 166 -2.03 17.39 14.46
C TYR A 166 -1.83 18.15 13.14
N CYS A 167 -2.50 17.75 12.07
CA CYS A 167 -2.41 18.37 10.75
C CYS A 167 -3.77 18.86 10.28
N LYS A 168 -3.81 20.03 9.64
CA LYS A 168 -5.03 20.59 9.04
C LYS A 168 -4.74 21.25 7.71
N ILE A 169 -5.57 20.98 6.70
CA ILE A 169 -5.50 21.66 5.40
C ILE A 169 -5.94 23.11 5.58
N GLN A 170 -5.12 24.04 5.08
CA GLN A 170 -5.38 25.48 5.12
C GLN A 170 -5.81 26.03 3.75
N GLY A 171 -5.37 25.41 2.66
CA GLY A 171 -5.74 25.86 1.33
C GLY A 171 -5.08 25.05 0.23
N ILE A 172 -5.11 25.60 -0.99
CA ILE A 172 -4.52 25.02 -2.19
C ILE A 172 -3.56 26.06 -2.79
N ASN A 173 -2.37 25.64 -3.19
CA ASN A 173 -1.38 26.51 -3.84
C ASN A 173 -1.76 26.79 -5.31
N GLY A 174 -1.03 27.69 -5.97
CA GLY A 174 -1.27 28.02 -7.39
C GLY A 174 -1.09 26.86 -8.38
N ASP A 175 -0.41 25.79 -7.95
CA ASP A 175 -0.18 24.56 -8.72
C ASP A 175 -1.19 23.44 -8.37
N GLY A 176 -2.23 23.75 -7.59
CA GLY A 176 -3.31 22.81 -7.25
C GLY A 176 -3.01 21.83 -6.11
N GLN A 177 -1.91 22.01 -5.37
CA GLN A 177 -1.52 21.16 -4.25
C GLN A 177 -2.07 21.67 -2.92
N TYR A 178 -2.43 20.76 -2.02
CA TYR A 178 -2.89 21.11 -0.68
C TYR A 178 -1.75 21.64 0.18
N ILE A 179 -2.00 22.79 0.81
CA ILE A 179 -1.15 23.37 1.84
C ILE A 179 -1.76 23.03 3.19
N PHE A 180 -0.94 22.55 4.13
CA PHE A 180 -1.38 22.21 5.46
C PHE A 180 -0.56 22.92 6.55
N ALA A 181 -1.20 23.08 7.70
CA ALA A 181 -0.59 23.57 8.92
C ALA A 181 -0.43 22.44 9.94
N PHE A 182 0.63 22.52 10.73
CA PHE A 182 0.92 21.59 11.83
C PHE A 182 0.63 22.25 13.17
N ASP A 183 0.16 21.45 14.12
CA ASP A 183 -0.21 21.86 15.46
C ASP A 183 0.99 21.80 16.42
N ALA A 184 1.49 22.95 16.83
CA ALA A 184 2.61 23.07 17.78
C ALA A 184 2.33 22.41 19.14
N THR A 185 1.07 22.22 19.54
CA THR A 185 0.73 21.53 20.82
C THR A 185 1.12 20.05 20.82
N PHE A 186 1.45 19.49 19.65
CA PHE A 186 2.07 18.16 19.56
C PHE A 186 3.31 18.04 20.46
N PHE A 187 4.13 19.10 20.52
CA PHE A 187 5.36 19.11 21.29
C PHE A 187 5.13 19.27 22.79
N ASP A 188 4.00 19.85 23.22
CA ASP A 188 3.64 19.95 24.64
C ASP A 188 3.25 18.60 25.26
N SER A 189 3.08 17.55 24.45
CA SER A 189 2.60 16.24 24.89
C SER A 189 3.75 15.27 25.21
N GLY A 190 3.87 14.87 26.47
CA GLY A 190 4.87 13.88 26.91
C GLY A 190 6.31 14.31 26.63
N ASP A 191 7.13 13.37 26.17
CA ASP A 191 8.56 13.57 25.89
C ASP A 191 8.80 14.21 24.49
N ASN A 192 7.76 14.74 23.82
CA ASN A 192 7.89 15.21 22.43
C ASN A 192 8.79 16.45 22.29
N THR A 193 8.85 17.30 23.32
CA THR A 193 9.78 18.43 23.39
C THR A 193 11.25 17.98 23.40
N GLU A 194 11.56 16.81 23.98
CA GLU A 194 12.92 16.25 24.02
C GLU A 194 13.41 15.90 22.60
N TYR A 195 12.51 15.48 21.70
CA TYR A 195 12.89 15.24 20.31
C TYR A 195 13.06 16.53 19.51
N LEU A 196 12.48 17.65 19.98
CA LEU A 196 12.57 18.95 19.31
C LEU A 196 13.90 19.65 19.63
N TYR A 197 14.28 19.68 20.91
CA TYR A 197 15.49 20.40 21.37
C TYR A 197 16.66 19.47 21.71
N GLY A 198 16.38 18.19 21.97
CA GLY A 198 17.32 17.29 22.62
C GLY A 198 17.08 17.18 24.13
N VAL A 199 17.75 16.22 24.76
CA VAL A 199 17.63 15.96 26.21
C VAL A 199 18.64 16.81 27.01
N ASP A 200 19.82 17.08 26.44
CA ASP A 200 20.97 17.73 27.10
C ASP A 200 21.74 18.64 26.10
N ASP A 201 22.64 19.52 26.58
CA ASP A 201 23.51 20.40 25.75
C ASP A 201 24.39 19.66 24.71
N GLU A 202 24.55 18.34 24.84
CA GLU A 202 25.31 17.48 23.92
C GLU A 202 24.43 16.71 22.92
N THR A 203 23.12 16.64 23.14
CA THR A 203 22.19 15.88 22.31
C THR A 203 21.33 16.84 21.52
N GLU A 204 21.54 16.96 20.21
CA GLU A 204 20.68 17.79 19.36
C GLU A 204 19.34 17.10 19.05
N GLY A 205 18.27 17.90 19.00
CA GLY A 205 16.94 17.48 18.54
C GLY A 205 16.94 16.96 17.10
N VAL A 206 15.91 16.19 16.78
CA VAL A 206 15.82 15.41 15.53
C VAL A 206 14.87 16.07 14.51
N TRP A 207 14.02 16.99 14.96
CA TRP A 207 13.09 17.71 14.10
C TRP A 207 13.76 18.87 13.36
N ASP A 208 13.30 19.15 12.14
CA ASP A 208 13.80 20.28 11.35
C ASP A 208 13.52 21.63 12.02
N SER A 209 14.40 22.61 11.74
CA SER A 209 14.26 24.02 12.13
C SER A 209 12.86 24.62 11.94
N ILE A 210 12.12 24.22 10.89
CA ILE A 210 10.75 24.70 10.64
C ILE A 210 9.82 24.37 11.82
N PHE A 211 9.98 23.19 12.43
CA PHE A 211 9.17 22.79 13.58
C PHE A 211 9.62 23.50 14.87
N ILE A 212 10.92 23.76 15.01
CA ILE A 212 11.48 24.51 16.15
C ILE A 212 10.94 25.94 16.12
N GLU A 213 11.08 26.64 15.00
CA GLU A 213 10.59 28.01 14.81
C GLU A 213 9.07 28.10 15.02
N GLY A 214 8.32 27.11 14.50
CA GLY A 214 6.87 27.02 14.70
C GLY A 214 6.48 26.88 16.18
N TYR A 215 7.20 26.05 16.93
CA TYR A 215 6.96 25.86 18.36
C TYR A 215 7.36 27.06 19.21
N GLU A 216 8.50 27.69 18.94
CA GLU A 216 8.96 28.90 19.62
C GLU A 216 7.99 30.06 19.40
N THR A 217 7.52 30.25 18.16
CA THR A 217 6.51 31.26 17.84
C THR A 217 5.22 31.04 18.64
N TYR A 218 4.79 29.78 18.77
CA TYR A 218 3.63 29.42 19.60
C TYR A 218 3.87 29.73 21.09
N LYS A 219 5.06 29.45 21.64
CA LYS A 219 5.38 29.75 23.03
C LYS A 219 5.43 31.26 23.31
N ASP A 220 5.95 32.04 22.37
CA ASP A 220 6.13 33.48 22.53
C ASP A 220 4.84 34.27 22.31
N GLN A 221 4.08 33.92 21.27
CA GLN A 221 2.92 34.70 20.80
C GLN A 221 1.57 34.08 21.21
N GLY A 222 1.58 32.87 21.78
CA GLY A 222 0.41 32.23 22.34
C GLY A 222 -0.47 31.48 21.33
N ARG A 223 -1.74 31.25 21.71
CA ARG A 223 -2.64 30.29 21.03
C ARG A 223 -2.97 30.61 19.57
N ASP A 224 -2.87 31.86 19.16
CA ASP A 224 -3.14 32.26 17.77
C ASP A 224 -2.09 31.70 16.79
N TYR A 225 -0.91 31.35 17.30
CA TYR A 225 0.20 30.78 16.55
C TYR A 225 0.36 29.27 16.77
N ARG A 226 -0.67 28.62 17.31
CA ARG A 226 -0.70 27.16 17.50
C ARG A 226 -0.51 26.39 16.19
N TRP A 227 -1.07 26.90 15.10
CA TRP A 227 -1.00 26.27 13.79
C TRP A 227 0.01 27.03 12.93
N PHE A 228 1.11 26.39 12.56
CA PHE A 228 2.10 26.97 11.67
C PHE A 228 2.12 26.23 10.33
N LEU A 229 2.36 26.97 9.26
CA LEU A 229 2.35 26.46 7.89
C LEU A 229 3.62 25.65 7.60
N ILE A 230 3.46 24.48 6.98
CA ILE A 230 4.59 23.75 6.42
C ILE A 230 4.89 24.29 5.01
N PRO A 231 6.14 24.69 4.72
CA PRO A 231 6.51 25.20 3.40
C PRO A 231 6.22 24.19 2.27
N PRO A 232 5.62 24.63 1.14
CA PRO A 232 5.31 23.76 0.01
C PRO A 232 6.49 22.96 -0.53
N GLU A 233 7.70 23.52 -0.51
CA GLU A 233 8.95 22.86 -0.93
C GLU A 233 9.34 21.64 -0.09
N ARG A 234 8.87 21.56 1.16
CA ARG A 234 9.19 20.50 2.14
C ARG A 234 7.98 19.66 2.52
N SER A 235 6.88 19.78 1.77
CA SER A 235 5.59 19.20 2.14
C SER A 235 5.03 18.30 1.04
N ILE A 236 4.33 17.25 1.46
CA ILE A 236 3.45 16.45 0.61
C ILE A 236 2.12 16.26 1.32
N CYS A 237 1.02 16.50 0.61
CA CYS A 237 -0.32 16.33 1.15
C CYS A 237 -1.25 15.70 0.12
N LEU A 238 -1.80 14.54 0.46
CA LEU A 238 -2.78 13.83 -0.35
C LEU A 238 -4.04 13.58 0.47
N ILE A 239 -5.21 13.68 -0.16
CA ILE A 239 -6.48 13.32 0.44
C ILE A 239 -7.15 12.20 -0.36
N ALA A 240 -7.84 11.29 0.34
CA ALA A 240 -8.52 10.16 -0.28
C ALA A 240 -9.72 10.60 -1.11
N GLY A 241 -10.61 11.40 -0.50
CA GLY A 241 -11.78 11.99 -1.16
C GLY A 241 -11.53 13.39 -1.73
N ASP A 242 -12.62 14.14 -1.93
CA ASP A 242 -12.61 15.50 -2.48
C ASP A 242 -12.89 16.58 -1.44
N ASN A 243 -13.15 16.19 -0.19
CA ASN A 243 -13.45 17.13 0.89
C ASN A 243 -12.19 17.43 1.73
N PRO A 244 -11.54 18.59 1.55
CA PRO A 244 -10.34 18.93 2.31
C PRO A 244 -10.62 19.28 3.78
N ASP A 245 -11.84 19.72 4.11
CA ASP A 245 -12.22 20.08 5.47
C ASP A 245 -12.43 18.85 6.35
N MET A 246 -12.78 17.73 5.73
CA MET A 246 -13.05 16.46 6.40
C MET A 246 -12.53 15.29 5.56
N PRO A 247 -11.20 15.07 5.54
CA PRO A 247 -10.61 13.96 4.81
C PRO A 247 -10.84 12.66 5.59
N LEU A 248 -11.86 11.90 5.16
CA LEU A 248 -12.24 10.61 5.73
C LEU A 248 -11.49 9.46 5.05
N PRO A 249 -11.22 8.35 5.77
CA PRO A 249 -10.73 7.12 5.17
C PRO A 249 -11.57 6.68 3.97
N GLN A 250 -10.92 6.22 2.90
CA GLN A 250 -11.59 5.89 1.65
C GLN A 250 -12.71 4.85 1.83
N PHE A 251 -12.42 3.83 2.64
CA PHE A 251 -13.31 2.68 2.87
C PHE A 251 -14.16 2.83 4.13
N PHE A 252 -14.32 4.06 4.65
CA PHE A 252 -15.12 4.33 5.84
C PHE A 252 -16.52 3.70 5.82
N PRO A 253 -17.29 3.73 4.71
CA PRO A 253 -18.62 3.10 4.66
C PRO A 253 -18.63 1.58 4.91
N VAL A 254 -17.48 0.92 4.72
CA VAL A 254 -17.36 -0.55 4.77
C VAL A 254 -16.91 -1.04 6.14
N PHE A 255 -16.55 -0.15 7.06
CA PHE A 255 -16.05 -0.52 8.39
C PHE A 255 -17.04 -1.36 9.21
N THR A 256 -18.35 -1.12 9.06
CA THR A 256 -19.37 -1.93 9.73
C THR A 256 -19.37 -3.38 9.23
N SER A 257 -19.28 -3.57 7.91
CA SER A 257 -19.24 -4.90 7.29
C SER A 257 -17.95 -5.65 7.61
N LEU A 258 -16.82 -4.93 7.75
CA LEU A 258 -15.56 -5.52 8.18
C LEU A 258 -15.62 -6.00 9.64
N LEU A 259 -16.27 -5.24 10.53
CA LEU A 259 -16.48 -5.69 11.91
C LEU A 259 -17.43 -6.89 11.97
N ASP A 260 -18.51 -6.90 11.17
CA ASP A 260 -19.42 -8.05 11.08
C ASP A 260 -18.66 -9.33 10.70
N LEU A 261 -17.73 -9.22 9.75
CA LEU A 261 -16.91 -10.35 9.32
C LEU A 261 -15.96 -10.83 10.43
N LEU A 262 -15.29 -9.93 11.15
CA LEU A 262 -14.41 -10.28 12.27
C LEU A 262 -15.18 -10.98 13.41
N ASP A 263 -16.39 -10.51 13.72
CA ASP A 263 -17.24 -11.16 14.72
C ASP A 263 -17.65 -12.57 14.30
N LEU A 264 -18.01 -12.77 13.02
CA LEU A 264 -18.35 -14.08 12.48
C LEU A 264 -17.16 -15.05 12.51
N GLU A 265 -15.95 -14.58 12.18
CA GLU A 265 -14.73 -15.37 12.31
C GLU A 265 -14.50 -15.82 13.76
N GLN A 266 -14.71 -14.92 14.73
CA GLN A 266 -14.55 -15.25 16.15
C GLN A 266 -15.62 -16.24 16.64
N ILE A 267 -16.87 -16.08 16.20
CA ILE A 267 -17.96 -17.01 16.53
C ILE A 267 -17.66 -18.40 15.96
N LEU A 268 -17.19 -18.48 14.71
CA LEU A 268 -16.78 -19.74 14.09
C LEU A 268 -15.63 -20.40 14.84
N ALA A 269 -14.59 -19.64 15.20
CA ALA A 269 -13.47 -20.17 15.98
C ALA A 269 -13.95 -20.71 17.35
N SER A 270 -14.80 -19.96 18.04
CA SER A 270 -15.37 -20.37 19.33
C SER A 270 -16.28 -21.59 19.19
N LYS A 271 -17.06 -21.68 18.10
CA LYS A 271 -17.90 -22.83 17.79
C LYS A 271 -17.04 -24.07 17.50
N THR A 272 -15.96 -23.93 16.73
CA THR A 272 -15.01 -25.02 16.48
C THR A 272 -14.32 -25.49 17.77
N GLU A 273 -13.95 -24.56 18.65
CA GLU A 273 -13.39 -24.88 19.97
C GLU A 273 -14.40 -25.63 20.85
N LEU A 274 -15.64 -25.14 20.94
CA LEU A 274 -16.72 -25.81 21.66
C LEU A 274 -17.12 -27.16 21.04
N GLN A 275 -17.04 -27.30 19.72
CA GLN A 275 -17.29 -28.57 19.02
C GLN A 275 -16.24 -29.63 19.34
N ASN A 276 -15.00 -29.20 19.58
CA ASN A 276 -13.93 -30.10 20.04
C ASN A 276 -14.11 -30.48 21.51
N TYR A 277 -15.03 -29.83 22.25
CA TYR A 277 -15.32 -30.15 23.63
C TYR A 277 -16.34 -31.29 23.73
N VAL A 278 -15.91 -32.43 24.28
CA VAL A 278 -16.80 -33.58 24.54
C VAL A 278 -16.99 -33.72 26.05
N LEU A 279 -18.21 -33.98 26.50
CA LEU A 279 -18.48 -34.29 27.91
C LEU A 279 -18.73 -35.81 28.04
N LEU A 280 -17.80 -36.52 28.68
CA LEU A 280 -17.91 -37.95 28.96
C LEU A 280 -18.46 -38.17 30.36
N LEU A 281 -19.72 -38.62 30.47
CA LEU A 281 -20.30 -39.01 31.75
C LEU A 281 -20.25 -40.51 31.99
N SER A 282 -19.62 -40.91 33.09
CA SER A 282 -19.46 -42.31 33.51
C SER A 282 -20.65 -42.78 34.35
N LYS A 283 -21.28 -43.89 33.95
CA LYS A 283 -22.43 -44.51 34.64
C LYS A 283 -21.95 -45.32 35.85
N ILE A 284 -22.52 -45.07 37.02
CA ILE A 284 -22.32 -45.92 38.21
C ILE A 284 -23.35 -47.05 38.18
N PRO A 285 -22.95 -48.34 38.08
CA PRO A 285 -23.90 -49.44 38.07
C PRO A 285 -24.53 -49.64 39.47
N LEU A 286 -25.84 -49.87 39.51
CA LEU A 286 -26.61 -50.20 40.73
C LEU A 286 -26.82 -51.72 40.82
N LEU A 287 -26.91 -52.26 42.04
CA LEU A 287 -27.21 -53.68 42.27
C LEU A 287 -28.67 -54.00 41.92
N THR A 288 -28.89 -54.96 41.03
CA THR A 288 -30.24 -55.42 40.70
C THR A 288 -30.77 -56.35 41.81
N ASN A 289 -31.90 -55.95 42.43
CA ASN A 289 -32.66 -56.60 43.51
C ASN A 289 -32.43 -56.09 44.95
N THR A 290 -32.44 -54.77 45.15
CA THR A 290 -32.49 -54.20 46.51
C THR A 290 -33.68 -53.23 46.64
N THR A 291 -34.22 -53.13 47.86
CA THR A 291 -35.43 -52.33 48.17
C THR A 291 -35.08 -50.87 48.52
N ASN A 292 -33.80 -50.52 48.58
CA ASN A 292 -33.32 -49.19 48.91
C ASN A 292 -32.65 -48.53 47.69
N PRO A 293 -32.92 -47.24 47.42
CA PRO A 293 -32.38 -46.50 46.26
C PRO A 293 -30.86 -46.31 46.23
N ASP A 294 -30.15 -46.58 47.34
CA ASP A 294 -28.73 -46.22 47.56
C ASP A 294 -27.73 -47.41 47.48
N ASP A 295 -28.13 -48.56 46.93
CA ASP A 295 -27.24 -49.73 46.78
C ASP A 295 -26.45 -49.70 45.45
N PHE A 296 -25.32 -48.99 45.48
CA PHE A 296 -24.35 -48.95 44.39
C PHE A 296 -23.56 -50.26 44.28
N ALA A 297 -23.33 -50.76 43.05
CA ALA A 297 -22.57 -51.99 42.82
C ALA A 297 -21.04 -51.81 42.96
N VAL A 298 -20.58 -50.57 43.12
CA VAL A 298 -19.18 -50.18 43.16
C VAL A 298 -19.00 -49.20 44.32
N THR A 299 -17.93 -49.34 45.11
CA THR A 299 -17.62 -48.39 46.18
C THR A 299 -17.22 -47.03 45.61
N ILE A 300 -17.50 -45.94 46.35
CA ILE A 300 -17.17 -44.57 45.94
C ILE A 300 -15.67 -44.43 45.62
N GLU A 301 -14.81 -45.09 46.40
CA GLU A 301 -13.35 -45.13 46.20
C GLU A 301 -12.94 -45.73 44.84
N ALA A 302 -13.65 -46.74 44.35
CA ALA A 302 -13.37 -47.35 43.05
C ALA A 302 -13.90 -46.49 41.88
N VAL A 303 -14.96 -45.70 42.11
CA VAL A 303 -15.45 -44.71 41.14
C VAL A 303 -14.47 -43.55 41.02
N GLU A 304 -13.95 -43.05 42.14
CA GLU A 304 -12.92 -41.98 42.16
C GLU A 304 -11.63 -42.42 41.46
N MET A 305 -11.13 -43.64 41.74
CA MET A 305 -9.93 -44.16 41.09
C MET A 305 -10.11 -44.39 39.58
N MET A 306 -11.30 -44.83 39.15
CA MET A 306 -11.60 -45.00 37.73
C MET A 306 -11.78 -43.65 37.02
N GLN A 307 -12.32 -42.65 37.71
CA GLN A 307 -12.43 -41.28 37.21
C GLN A 307 -11.04 -40.63 37.05
N GLU A 308 -10.16 -40.79 38.04
CA GLU A 308 -8.78 -40.28 37.98
C GLU A 308 -7.98 -40.92 36.84
N MET A 309 -8.17 -42.23 36.60
CA MET A 309 -7.59 -42.92 35.43
C MET A 309 -8.18 -42.46 34.10
N ILE A 310 -9.45 -42.04 34.06
CA ILE A 310 -10.05 -41.47 32.86
C ILE A 310 -9.46 -40.09 32.63
N ASP A 311 -9.47 -39.21 33.64
CA ASP A 311 -8.96 -37.83 33.58
C ASP A 311 -7.49 -37.76 33.13
N ASP A 312 -6.66 -38.74 33.50
CA ASP A 312 -5.26 -38.85 33.05
C ASP A 312 -5.09 -39.27 31.57
N VAL A 313 -6.11 -39.88 30.96
CA VAL A 313 -6.05 -40.44 29.59
C VAL A 313 -6.80 -39.58 28.58
N VAL A 314 -7.78 -38.78 29.00
CA VAL A 314 -8.53 -37.91 28.08
C VAL A 314 -7.77 -36.62 27.78
N PRO A 315 -7.80 -36.11 26.53
CA PRO A 315 -7.18 -34.83 26.19
C PRO A 315 -7.83 -33.65 26.92
N ASP A 316 -7.09 -32.54 27.07
CA ASP A 316 -7.49 -31.29 27.75
C ASP A 316 -8.86 -30.70 27.31
N LEU A 317 -9.39 -31.10 26.16
CA LEU A 317 -10.68 -30.65 25.63
C LEU A 317 -11.86 -31.58 25.98
N VAL A 318 -11.69 -32.58 26.85
CA VAL A 318 -12.77 -33.50 27.22
C VAL A 318 -13.07 -33.37 28.71
N GLY A 319 -14.26 -32.85 29.03
CA GLY A 319 -14.75 -32.81 30.40
C GLY A 319 -15.35 -34.15 30.80
N THR A 320 -15.17 -34.54 32.05
CA THR A 320 -15.63 -35.84 32.55
C THR A 320 -16.43 -35.66 33.85
N ALA A 321 -17.49 -36.45 34.03
CA ALA A 321 -18.32 -36.40 35.26
C ALA A 321 -18.98 -37.76 35.52
N TYR A 322 -19.51 -38.02 36.72
CA TYR A 322 -20.15 -39.29 37.05
C TYR A 322 -21.54 -39.08 37.69
N SER A 323 -22.50 -39.95 37.35
CA SER A 323 -23.88 -39.86 37.84
C SER A 323 -24.54 -41.25 38.05
N PRO A 324 -25.39 -41.42 39.07
CA PRO A 324 -26.18 -42.65 39.30
C PRO A 324 -27.29 -42.94 38.28
N CYS A 325 -27.68 -41.97 37.45
CA CYS A 325 -28.79 -42.11 36.51
C CYS A 325 -28.32 -42.56 35.12
N GLU A 326 -29.21 -43.18 34.33
CA GLU A 326 -28.94 -43.44 32.90
C GLU A 326 -28.70 -42.12 32.16
N MET A 327 -27.54 -42.01 31.50
CA MET A 327 -27.17 -40.82 30.74
C MET A 327 -26.49 -41.20 29.42
N GLU A 328 -26.83 -40.42 28.39
CA GLU A 328 -26.27 -40.46 27.04
C GLU A 328 -25.03 -39.58 26.91
N VAL A 329 -24.16 -39.91 25.95
CA VAL A 329 -23.09 -39.00 25.52
C VAL A 329 -23.74 -37.78 24.87
N ILE A 330 -23.55 -36.60 25.47
CA ILE A 330 -23.98 -35.36 24.84
C ILE A 330 -22.89 -34.96 23.84
N HIS A 331 -23.04 -35.41 22.61
CA HIS A 331 -22.34 -34.79 21.51
C HIS A 331 -22.98 -33.42 21.26
N PHE A 332 -22.18 -32.35 21.26
CA PHE A 332 -22.59 -31.09 20.65
C PHE A 332 -22.58 -31.24 19.12
N ASP A 333 -23.31 -32.22 18.59
CA ASP A 333 -23.24 -32.60 17.18
C ASP A 333 -24.22 -31.81 16.31
N LYS A 334 -23.65 -31.28 15.21
CA LYS A 334 -24.27 -30.89 13.93
C LYS A 334 -25.64 -30.22 13.96
N ALA A 335 -25.67 -28.95 14.37
CA ALA A 335 -26.49 -27.97 13.66
C ALA A 335 -25.58 -27.15 12.74
N ASN A 336 -25.49 -27.61 11.48
CA ASN A 336 -25.02 -26.91 10.27
C ASN A 336 -23.65 -26.23 10.31
N SER A 337 -22.56 -27.00 10.31
CA SER A 337 -21.21 -26.46 10.00
C SER A 337 -21.10 -25.87 8.59
N SER A 338 -21.94 -26.33 7.64
CA SER A 338 -22.00 -25.77 6.28
C SER A 338 -22.70 -24.41 6.24
N GLU A 339 -23.82 -24.20 6.95
CA GLU A 339 -24.54 -22.92 6.90
C GLU A 339 -23.73 -21.75 7.45
N ASP A 340 -22.93 -21.96 8.51
CA ASP A 340 -22.09 -20.88 9.04
C ASP A 340 -20.90 -20.57 8.14
N THR A 341 -20.33 -21.60 7.49
CA THR A 341 -19.27 -21.42 6.48
C THR A 341 -19.84 -20.71 5.25
N ASP A 342 -21.06 -21.05 4.84
CA ASP A 342 -21.79 -20.40 3.76
C ASP A 342 -22.17 -18.96 4.12
N ALA A 343 -22.51 -18.69 5.39
CA ALA A 343 -22.79 -17.34 5.88
C ALA A 343 -21.54 -16.44 5.91
N LEU A 344 -20.38 -17.00 6.27
CA LEU A 344 -19.10 -16.30 6.17
C LEU A 344 -18.73 -16.03 4.71
N ALA A 345 -18.85 -17.04 3.84
CA ALA A 345 -18.60 -16.89 2.40
C ALA A 345 -19.55 -15.86 1.77
N GLN A 346 -20.83 -15.85 2.14
CA GLN A 346 -21.81 -14.87 1.68
C GLN A 346 -21.52 -13.47 2.22
N SER A 347 -21.09 -13.34 3.47
CA SER A 347 -20.69 -12.06 4.05
C SER A 347 -19.46 -11.48 3.37
N MET A 348 -18.49 -12.34 3.04
CA MET A 348 -17.30 -12.01 2.27
C MET A 348 -17.65 -11.60 0.84
N HIS A 349 -18.53 -12.33 0.18
CA HIS A 349 -19.05 -11.97 -1.14
C HIS A 349 -19.75 -10.62 -1.13
N ASN A 350 -20.61 -10.37 -0.14
CA ASN A 350 -21.29 -9.09 0.04
C ASN A 350 -20.30 -7.94 0.31
N LEU A 351 -19.24 -8.19 1.08
CA LEU A 351 -18.18 -7.24 1.34
C LEU A 351 -17.48 -6.81 0.04
N PHE A 352 -17.05 -7.78 -0.77
CA PHE A 352 -16.38 -7.50 -2.05
C PHE A 352 -17.31 -6.85 -3.07
N SER A 353 -18.56 -7.29 -3.12
CA SER A 353 -19.61 -6.67 -3.94
C SER A 353 -19.84 -5.19 -3.55
N ASN A 354 -19.90 -4.88 -2.25
CA ASN A 354 -20.02 -3.51 -1.75
C ASN A 354 -18.77 -2.65 -2.02
N LEU A 355 -17.59 -3.28 -2.04
CA LEU A 355 -16.33 -2.62 -2.39
C LEU A 355 -16.17 -2.41 -3.91
N GLY A 356 -16.94 -3.13 -4.72
CA GLY A 356 -16.78 -3.15 -6.19
C GLY A 356 -15.50 -3.86 -6.66
N ILE A 357 -14.87 -4.64 -5.78
CA ILE A 357 -13.60 -5.34 -6.06
C ILE A 357 -13.91 -6.80 -6.38
N SER A 358 -13.22 -7.36 -7.37
CA SER A 358 -13.32 -8.79 -7.63
C SER A 358 -12.70 -9.61 -6.49
N GLU A 359 -13.52 -10.45 -5.85
CA GLU A 359 -13.10 -11.42 -4.83
C GLU A 359 -11.94 -12.32 -5.30
N LEU A 360 -11.89 -12.63 -6.60
CA LEU A 360 -10.80 -13.40 -7.20
C LEU A 360 -9.42 -12.77 -6.99
N VAL A 361 -9.34 -11.45 -7.09
CA VAL A 361 -8.08 -10.72 -7.10
C VAL A 361 -7.53 -10.57 -5.67
N VAL A 362 -8.41 -10.46 -4.68
CA VAL A 362 -8.02 -10.17 -3.29
C VAL A 362 -8.03 -11.41 -2.39
N SER A 363 -8.93 -12.37 -2.64
CA SER A 363 -9.15 -13.53 -1.78
C SER A 363 -9.31 -14.86 -2.50
N ALA A 364 -8.93 -14.95 -3.78
CA ALA A 364 -8.87 -16.20 -4.53
C ALA A 364 -10.22 -16.96 -4.61
N GLY A 365 -11.28 -16.27 -5.04
CA GLY A 365 -12.58 -16.89 -5.33
C GLY A 365 -12.59 -17.86 -6.52
N SER A 366 -13.78 -18.25 -6.99
CA SER A 366 -13.96 -19.07 -8.19
C SER A 366 -14.78 -18.30 -9.23
N SER A 367 -14.23 -18.01 -10.41
CA SER A 367 -15.05 -17.55 -11.55
C SER A 367 -14.71 -18.27 -12.84
N THR A 368 -15.70 -18.38 -13.71
CA THR A 368 -15.65 -19.00 -15.03
C THR A 368 -15.59 -17.99 -16.19
N ASN A 369 -15.52 -16.68 -15.92
CA ASN A 369 -15.61 -15.63 -16.94
C ASN A 369 -14.44 -14.61 -16.86
N SER A 370 -13.42 -14.81 -17.69
CA SER A 370 -12.20 -14.00 -17.77
C SER A 370 -12.41 -12.58 -18.30
N VAL A 371 -13.43 -12.37 -19.14
CA VAL A 371 -13.72 -11.07 -19.75
C VAL A 371 -14.29 -10.10 -18.71
N GLY A 372 -15.26 -10.55 -17.91
CA GLY A 372 -15.84 -9.75 -16.82
C GLY A 372 -14.80 -9.36 -15.76
N LEU A 373 -13.87 -10.27 -15.46
CA LEU A 373 -12.75 -10.00 -14.55
C LEU A 373 -11.84 -8.90 -15.08
N SER A 374 -11.53 -8.91 -16.38
CA SER A 374 -10.66 -7.91 -17.00
C SER A 374 -11.24 -6.49 -16.92
N PHE A 375 -12.54 -6.34 -17.17
CA PHE A 375 -13.22 -5.04 -17.00
C PHE A 375 -13.28 -4.57 -15.54
N SER A 376 -13.48 -5.49 -14.59
CA SER A 376 -13.42 -5.17 -13.16
C SER A 376 -12.03 -4.64 -12.77
N ILE A 377 -10.97 -5.30 -13.23
CA ILE A 377 -9.59 -4.86 -12.99
C ILE A 377 -9.36 -3.48 -13.60
N GLN A 378 -9.82 -3.20 -14.82
CA GLN A 378 -9.67 -1.87 -15.43
C GLN A 378 -10.33 -0.75 -14.61
N ASN A 379 -11.49 -1.02 -13.99
CA ASN A 379 -12.13 -0.07 -13.10
C ASN A 379 -11.31 0.17 -11.82
N ASP A 380 -10.76 -0.90 -11.23
CA ASP A 380 -9.86 -0.81 -10.08
C ASP A 380 -8.57 -0.04 -10.43
N GLU A 381 -8.00 -0.29 -11.62
CA GLU A 381 -6.83 0.43 -12.13
C GLU A 381 -7.14 1.91 -12.30
N ALA A 382 -8.29 2.27 -12.86
CA ALA A 382 -8.69 3.66 -13.02
C ALA A 382 -8.73 4.38 -11.66
N PHE A 383 -9.26 3.73 -10.62
CA PHE A 383 -9.28 4.26 -9.26
C PHE A 383 -7.85 4.42 -8.68
N ALA A 384 -6.98 3.42 -8.81
CA ALA A 384 -5.60 3.51 -8.35
C ALA A 384 -4.81 4.61 -9.08
N LEU A 385 -5.01 4.73 -10.40
CA LEU A 385 -4.32 5.73 -11.23
C LEU A 385 -4.74 7.17 -10.92
N CYS A 386 -5.91 7.42 -10.34
CA CYS A 386 -6.27 8.75 -9.83
C CYS A 386 -5.27 9.24 -8.76
N TYR A 387 -4.76 8.35 -7.91
CA TYR A 387 -3.74 8.70 -6.93
C TYR A 387 -2.37 8.93 -7.58
N LEU A 388 -2.05 8.18 -8.64
CA LEU A 388 -0.86 8.43 -9.45
C LEU A 388 -0.89 9.83 -10.07
N ASP A 389 -2.05 10.29 -10.55
CA ASP A 389 -2.21 11.66 -11.08
C ASP A 389 -2.01 12.72 -9.99
N LYS A 390 -2.54 12.49 -8.77
CA LYS A 390 -2.32 13.38 -7.61
C LYS A 390 -0.82 13.47 -7.28
N ILE A 391 -0.12 12.33 -7.28
CA ILE A 391 1.33 12.26 -7.03
C ILE A 391 2.12 12.94 -8.15
N GLN A 392 1.73 12.74 -9.41
CA GLN A 392 2.37 13.42 -10.55
C GLN A 392 2.28 14.94 -10.41
N SER A 393 1.11 15.44 -10.04
CA SER A 393 0.85 16.86 -9.85
C SER A 393 1.72 17.43 -8.71
N TRP A 394 1.80 16.70 -7.59
CA TRP A 394 2.69 17.03 -6.48
C TRP A 394 4.16 17.01 -6.90
N MET A 395 4.63 15.96 -7.58
CA MET A 395 6.02 15.81 -8.03
C MET A 395 6.44 16.95 -8.94
N ASN A 396 5.55 17.38 -9.85
CA ASN A 396 5.79 18.53 -10.71
C ASN A 396 5.94 19.83 -9.93
N SER A 397 5.18 19.99 -8.85
CA SER A 397 5.33 21.13 -7.93
C SER A 397 6.64 21.03 -7.15
N TYR A 398 6.98 19.83 -6.64
CA TYR A 398 8.22 19.56 -5.91
C TYR A 398 9.46 19.90 -6.75
N ILE A 399 9.52 19.42 -8.00
CA ILE A 399 10.63 19.69 -8.92
C ILE A 399 10.73 21.19 -9.24
N LYS A 400 9.59 21.86 -9.42
CA LYS A 400 9.54 23.31 -9.69
C LYS A 400 10.08 24.14 -8.54
N PHE A 401 9.82 23.74 -7.29
CA PHE A 401 10.31 24.45 -6.09
C PHE A 401 11.76 24.12 -5.74
N ASN A 402 12.18 22.86 -5.89
CA ASN A 402 13.48 22.40 -5.37
C ASN A 402 14.58 22.26 -6.44
N TYR A 403 14.24 22.09 -7.71
CA TYR A 403 15.23 21.75 -8.76
C TYR A 403 15.19 22.67 -9.97
N SER A 404 14.12 22.62 -10.78
CA SER A 404 14.03 23.36 -12.04
C SER A 404 12.59 23.52 -12.49
N GLN A 405 12.29 24.67 -13.10
CA GLN A 405 10.98 24.92 -13.70
C GLN A 405 10.88 24.40 -15.14
N ASP A 406 12.02 24.09 -15.77
CA ASP A 406 12.12 23.72 -17.19
C ASP A 406 11.79 22.25 -17.44
N PHE A 407 11.63 21.44 -16.38
CA PHE A 407 11.28 20.03 -16.50
C PHE A 407 9.95 19.72 -15.82
N PHE A 408 9.34 18.60 -16.23
CA PHE A 408 8.24 17.98 -15.51
C PHE A 408 8.36 16.46 -15.60
N VAL A 409 7.87 15.79 -14.56
CA VAL A 409 7.75 14.34 -14.51
C VAL A 409 6.41 13.93 -15.08
N LYS A 410 6.45 12.87 -15.88
CA LYS A 410 5.28 12.18 -16.41
C LYS A 410 5.36 10.73 -15.98
N PHE A 411 4.41 10.30 -15.15
CA PHE A 411 4.27 8.89 -14.83
C PHE A 411 3.58 8.16 -15.98
N HIS A 412 4.03 6.94 -16.23
CA HIS A 412 3.35 6.03 -17.13
C HIS A 412 2.10 5.51 -16.42
N ARG A 413 0.94 5.66 -17.06
CA ARG A 413 -0.33 5.14 -16.56
C ARG A 413 -0.39 3.63 -16.76
N MET A 414 0.35 2.89 -15.94
CA MET A 414 0.46 1.44 -16.02
C MET A 414 0.47 0.80 -14.64
N THR A 415 -0.06 -0.41 -14.62
CA THR A 415 -0.06 -1.29 -13.45
C THR A 415 0.52 -2.65 -13.83
N TYR A 416 0.67 -3.56 -12.86
CA TYR A 416 1.03 -4.95 -13.12
C TYR A 416 0.11 -5.67 -14.13
N PHE A 417 -1.15 -5.24 -14.25
CA PHE A 417 -2.15 -5.84 -15.13
C PHE A 417 -2.12 -5.29 -16.56
N SER A 418 -1.84 -3.98 -16.72
CA SER A 418 -1.86 -3.25 -18.00
C SER A 418 -0.47 -3.02 -18.62
N GLN A 419 0.62 -3.28 -17.91
CA GLN A 419 2.00 -3.02 -18.38
C GLN A 419 2.29 -3.59 -19.77
N LYS A 420 1.84 -4.82 -20.07
CA LYS A 420 2.14 -5.50 -21.34
C LYS A 420 1.54 -4.74 -22.52
N ASP A 421 0.31 -4.29 -22.39
CA ASP A 421 -0.45 -3.62 -23.44
C ASP A 421 0.14 -2.22 -23.68
N VAL A 422 0.48 -1.50 -22.59
CA VAL A 422 1.12 -0.18 -22.69
C VAL A 422 2.51 -0.26 -23.33
N ILE A 423 3.35 -1.22 -22.92
CA ILE A 423 4.68 -1.44 -23.51
C ILE A 423 4.57 -1.77 -25.00
N SER A 424 3.59 -2.59 -25.39
CA SER A 424 3.34 -2.90 -26.80
C SER A 424 2.93 -1.65 -27.59
N SER A 425 2.06 -0.81 -27.03
CA SER A 425 1.62 0.43 -27.67
C SER A 425 2.78 1.41 -27.91
N TYR A 426 3.71 1.53 -26.94
CA TYR A 426 4.90 2.37 -27.11
C TYR A 426 5.87 1.79 -28.14
N LYS A 427 6.01 0.47 -28.20
CA LYS A 427 6.80 -0.19 -29.24
C LYS A 427 6.25 0.10 -30.63
N GLU A 428 4.94 -0.04 -30.84
CA GLU A 428 4.29 0.26 -32.12
C GLU A 428 4.44 1.74 -32.48
N ALA A 429 4.18 2.64 -31.55
CA ALA A 429 4.36 4.08 -31.74
C ALA A 429 5.82 4.44 -32.09
N ALA A 430 6.80 3.80 -31.45
CA ALA A 430 8.22 3.97 -31.78
C ALA A 430 8.53 3.47 -33.20
N THR A 431 7.96 2.35 -33.64
CA THR A 431 8.15 1.84 -35.02
C THR A 431 7.56 2.77 -36.07
N LEU A 432 6.52 3.53 -35.73
CA LEU A 432 5.91 4.56 -36.58
C LEU A 432 6.66 5.90 -36.56
N GLY A 433 7.72 6.04 -35.75
CA GLY A 433 8.53 7.25 -35.66
C GLY A 433 7.99 8.32 -34.72
N LEU A 434 7.05 7.99 -33.83
CA LEU A 434 6.64 8.90 -32.76
C LEU A 434 7.76 9.02 -31.70
N PRO A 435 7.92 10.18 -31.03
CA PRO A 435 9.00 10.43 -30.07
C PRO A 435 8.75 9.77 -28.71
N VAL A 436 8.54 8.45 -28.69
CA VAL A 436 8.22 7.65 -27.49
C VAL A 436 9.34 6.67 -27.13
N ALA A 437 10.52 6.80 -27.73
CA ALA A 437 11.63 5.88 -27.48
C ALA A 437 12.09 5.90 -26.01
N THR A 438 12.13 7.08 -25.38
CA THR A 438 12.46 7.23 -23.95
C THR A 438 11.31 6.75 -23.07
N ASP A 439 10.06 7.00 -23.46
CA ASP A 439 8.87 6.46 -22.78
C ASP A 439 8.86 4.92 -22.81
N TYR A 440 9.22 4.30 -23.94
CA TYR A 440 9.34 2.86 -24.09
C TYR A 440 10.43 2.28 -23.18
N ALA A 441 11.62 2.88 -23.15
CA ALA A 441 12.71 2.40 -22.31
C ALA A 441 12.37 2.53 -20.81
N THR A 442 11.76 3.65 -20.40
CA THR A 442 11.35 3.86 -19.01
C THR A 442 10.15 3.00 -18.60
N ALA A 443 9.25 2.67 -19.53
CA ALA A 443 8.17 1.71 -19.32
C ALA A 443 8.65 0.27 -19.04
N LEU A 444 9.88 -0.08 -19.44
CA LEU A 444 10.50 -1.38 -19.11
C LEU A 444 11.02 -1.45 -17.66
N GLY A 445 10.80 -0.41 -16.86
CA GLY A 445 11.19 -0.34 -15.45
C GLY A 445 12.56 0.27 -15.20
N GLN A 446 13.20 0.85 -16.23
CA GLN A 446 14.41 1.65 -16.06
C GLN A 446 14.03 3.09 -15.72
N THR A 447 14.78 3.71 -14.84
CA THR A 447 14.64 5.15 -14.60
C THR A 447 15.26 5.96 -15.75
N PRO A 448 14.90 7.25 -15.90
CA PRO A 448 15.50 8.12 -16.91
C PRO A 448 17.04 8.24 -16.79
N TYR A 449 17.57 8.14 -15.57
CA TYR A 449 19.01 8.18 -15.30
C TYR A 449 19.70 6.87 -15.71
N GLU A 450 19.16 5.73 -15.29
CA GLU A 450 19.69 4.41 -15.65
C GLU A 450 19.67 4.17 -17.15
N MET A 451 18.57 4.56 -17.82
CA MET A 451 18.42 4.44 -19.27
C MET A 451 19.54 5.18 -20.01
N MET A 452 19.88 6.40 -19.59
CA MET A 452 20.99 7.16 -20.17
C MET A 452 22.34 6.51 -19.84
N CYS A 453 22.56 6.08 -18.59
CA CYS A 453 23.80 5.39 -18.18
C CYS A 453 24.04 4.12 -18.99
N MET A 454 23.02 3.27 -19.14
CA MET A 454 23.07 2.06 -19.95
C MET A 454 23.31 2.39 -21.42
N THR A 455 22.66 3.43 -21.96
CA THR A 455 22.88 3.86 -23.34
C THR A 455 24.34 4.28 -23.59
N PHE A 456 24.92 5.09 -22.70
CA PHE A 456 26.33 5.48 -22.80
C PHE A 456 27.28 4.29 -22.64
N MET A 457 26.98 3.37 -21.72
CA MET A 457 27.75 2.15 -21.51
C MET A 457 27.72 1.23 -22.74
N GLU A 458 26.54 0.96 -23.30
CA GLU A 458 26.38 0.12 -24.50
C GLU A 458 27.12 0.69 -25.71
N ASN A 459 27.07 2.02 -25.88
CA ASN A 459 27.78 2.70 -26.95
C ASN A 459 29.30 2.65 -26.75
N ALA A 460 29.79 2.88 -25.52
CA ALA A 460 31.22 2.82 -25.20
C ALA A 460 31.80 1.40 -25.35
N LEU A 461 31.00 0.37 -25.05
CA LEU A 461 31.36 -1.05 -25.21
C LEU A 461 31.17 -1.55 -26.66
N GLY A 462 30.56 -0.77 -27.55
CA GLY A 462 30.26 -1.17 -28.93
C GLY A 462 29.31 -2.36 -29.03
N ILE A 463 28.40 -2.55 -28.05
CA ILE A 463 27.53 -3.72 -27.99
C ILE A 463 26.61 -3.79 -29.21
N LYS A 464 25.99 -2.66 -29.59
CA LYS A 464 25.06 -2.59 -30.72
C LYS A 464 25.76 -2.73 -32.08
N ASP A 465 27.02 -2.32 -32.19
CA ASP A 465 27.78 -2.34 -33.44
C ASP A 465 28.62 -3.61 -33.63
N GLY A 466 28.84 -4.39 -32.58
CA GLY A 466 29.70 -5.58 -32.60
C GLY A 466 29.01 -6.86 -32.13
N LEU A 467 28.54 -6.89 -30.88
CA LEU A 467 28.14 -8.12 -30.19
C LEU A 467 26.67 -8.49 -30.44
N TRP A 468 25.75 -7.54 -30.27
CA TRP A 468 24.31 -7.74 -30.30
C TRP A 468 23.65 -6.81 -31.32
N LYS A 469 23.98 -7.01 -32.61
CA LYS A 469 23.24 -6.36 -33.69
C LYS A 469 21.80 -6.88 -33.70
N PRO A 470 20.79 -6.00 -33.53
CA PRO A 470 19.40 -6.42 -33.63
C PRO A 470 19.15 -7.03 -35.01
N LEU A 471 18.51 -8.19 -35.05
CA LEU A 471 18.04 -8.77 -36.31
C LEU A 471 17.09 -7.75 -36.96
N GLN A 472 17.40 -7.34 -38.19
CA GLN A 472 16.55 -6.42 -38.92
C GLN A 472 15.19 -7.08 -39.13
N THR A 473 14.13 -6.45 -38.64
CA THR A 473 12.79 -7.02 -38.69
C THR A 473 12.25 -6.95 -40.13
N SER A 474 11.68 -8.05 -40.61
CA SER A 474 11.19 -8.20 -41.99
C SER A 474 10.04 -7.23 -42.36
N TYR A 475 9.50 -6.48 -41.39
CA TYR A 475 8.43 -5.51 -41.60
C TYR A 475 8.84 -4.28 -42.42
N THR A 476 10.14 -3.97 -42.52
CA THR A 476 10.64 -2.81 -43.28
C THR A 476 11.38 -3.20 -44.58
N GLN A 477 11.36 -4.47 -44.98
CA GLN A 477 12.04 -4.93 -46.19
C GLN A 477 11.06 -5.06 -47.36
N ALA A 478 10.67 -3.92 -47.94
CA ALA A 478 10.14 -3.89 -49.31
C ALA A 478 11.30 -3.72 -50.29
N THR A 479 12.15 -4.73 -50.45
CA THR A 479 12.96 -4.98 -51.66
C THR A 479 13.82 -6.23 -51.48
N GLY A 480 13.45 -7.31 -52.17
CA GLY A 480 14.24 -8.54 -52.22
C GLY A 480 13.46 -9.78 -52.61
N THR A 481 12.99 -9.83 -53.87
CA THR A 481 12.71 -11.02 -54.69
C THR A 481 12.43 -12.35 -53.98
N ASN A 482 11.18 -12.57 -53.55
CA ASN A 482 10.35 -13.77 -53.75
C ASN A 482 9.12 -13.69 -52.83
N GLY A 483 7.94 -13.74 -53.45
CA GLY A 483 6.67 -13.44 -52.81
C GLY A 483 6.16 -14.54 -51.87
N GLU A 484 6.52 -14.46 -50.60
CA GLU A 484 5.76 -15.08 -49.52
C GLU A 484 5.30 -13.97 -48.56
N SER A 485 3.99 -13.74 -48.51
CA SER A 485 3.37 -12.84 -47.54
C SER A 485 3.67 -13.35 -46.13
N PRO A 486 4.30 -12.55 -45.24
CA PRO A 486 4.48 -12.96 -43.86
C PRO A 486 3.10 -13.06 -43.20
N GLY A 487 2.78 -14.24 -42.64
CA GLY A 487 1.56 -14.45 -41.88
C GLY A 487 1.48 -13.53 -40.67
N ALA A 488 0.26 -13.11 -40.32
CA ALA A 488 0.01 -12.25 -39.17
C ALA A 488 0.47 -12.92 -37.85
N PRO A 489 1.02 -12.15 -36.89
CA PRO A 489 1.40 -12.69 -35.58
C PRO A 489 0.19 -13.24 -34.84
N THR A 490 0.40 -14.33 -34.10
CA THR A 490 -0.62 -15.00 -33.28
C THR A 490 -1.11 -14.04 -32.20
N LYS A 491 -2.43 -13.88 -32.08
CA LYS A 491 -3.06 -13.03 -31.05
C LYS A 491 -2.86 -13.60 -29.64
N ASP A 492 -2.77 -12.70 -28.67
CA ASP A 492 -2.63 -13.03 -27.24
C ASP A 492 -3.97 -13.53 -26.67
N ASP A 493 -3.91 -14.29 -25.57
CA ASP A 493 -5.07 -14.95 -24.92
C ASP A 493 -6.23 -13.98 -24.59
N LYS A 494 -5.88 -12.72 -24.30
CA LYS A 494 -6.82 -11.66 -23.93
C LYS A 494 -7.59 -11.07 -25.11
N ASP A 495 -7.14 -11.31 -26.35
CA ASP A 495 -7.76 -10.81 -27.58
C ASP A 495 -8.60 -11.88 -28.30
N LEU A 496 -8.75 -13.06 -27.68
CA LEU A 496 -9.55 -14.16 -28.20
C LEU A 496 -10.98 -14.05 -27.65
N THR A 497 -11.96 -14.16 -28.56
CA THR A 497 -13.35 -14.44 -28.16
C THR A 497 -13.42 -15.82 -27.51
N ASP A 498 -14.45 -16.09 -26.71
CA ASP A 498 -14.64 -17.39 -26.03
C ASP A 498 -14.55 -18.59 -27.00
N GLU A 499 -15.02 -18.40 -28.23
CA GLU A 499 -14.94 -19.38 -29.33
C GLU A 499 -13.51 -19.53 -29.89
N GLY A 500 -12.72 -18.45 -29.87
CA GLY A 500 -11.33 -18.44 -30.28
C GLY A 500 -10.43 -19.20 -29.30
N ALA A 501 -10.65 -19.03 -27.99
CA ALA A 501 -9.95 -19.80 -26.94
C ALA A 501 -10.25 -21.30 -27.07
N ALA A 502 -11.52 -21.66 -27.26
CA ALA A 502 -11.94 -23.05 -27.47
C ALA A 502 -11.38 -23.71 -28.75
N THR A 503 -11.15 -22.91 -29.80
CA THR A 503 -10.57 -23.41 -31.06
C THR A 503 -9.08 -23.72 -30.92
N ARG A 504 -8.37 -22.93 -30.10
CA ARG A 504 -6.96 -23.12 -29.79
C ARG A 504 -6.73 -24.30 -28.87
N ASP A 505 -7.50 -24.42 -27.80
CA ASP A 505 -7.41 -25.56 -26.86
C ASP A 505 -7.86 -26.88 -27.52
N GLY A 506 -8.70 -26.80 -28.55
CA GLY A 506 -9.18 -27.95 -29.32
C GLY A 506 -8.28 -28.40 -30.48
N ASN A 507 -7.13 -27.76 -30.72
CA ASN A 507 -6.18 -28.08 -31.79
C ASN A 507 -6.82 -28.21 -33.21
N LYS A 508 -7.89 -27.45 -33.48
CA LYS A 508 -8.71 -27.61 -34.70
C LYS A 508 -8.10 -27.02 -35.98
N ASN A 509 -6.92 -26.39 -35.90
CA ASN A 509 -6.23 -25.77 -37.03
C ASN A 509 -5.27 -26.71 -37.78
N GLU A 510 -5.07 -27.97 -37.35
CA GLU A 510 -4.14 -28.88 -38.02
C GLU A 510 -4.66 -29.48 -39.34
N THR A 511 -5.96 -29.39 -39.64
CA THR A 511 -6.57 -30.10 -40.78
C THR A 511 -6.63 -29.32 -42.10
N THR A 512 -6.13 -28.08 -42.16
CA THR A 512 -6.04 -27.31 -43.41
C THR A 512 -4.60 -27.24 -43.94
N LYS A 513 -3.90 -28.37 -44.02
CA LYS A 513 -2.83 -28.52 -45.02
C LYS A 513 -3.48 -28.79 -46.37
N VAL A 514 -3.57 -27.75 -47.20
CA VAL A 514 -3.97 -27.83 -48.60
C VAL A 514 -3.00 -28.75 -49.34
N THR A 515 -3.47 -29.93 -49.74
CA THR A 515 -2.77 -30.85 -50.64
C THR A 515 -2.80 -30.27 -52.05
N ASN A 516 -1.74 -29.59 -52.47
CA ASN A 516 -1.56 -29.24 -53.87
C ASN A 516 -0.86 -30.39 -54.61
N LYS A 517 -1.56 -30.93 -55.61
CA LYS A 517 -1.06 -31.88 -56.62
C LYS A 517 -0.41 -31.13 -57.76
#